data_AF-A0A377GVB9-F1
#
_entry.id   AF-A0A377GVB9-F1
#
_cell.length_a   1.000
_cell.length_b   1.000
_cell.length_c   1.000
_cell.angle_alpha   90.00
_cell.angle_beta   90.00
_cell.angle_gamma   90.00
#
_symmetry.space_group_name_H-M   'P 1'
#
loop_
_entity.id
_entity.type
_entity.pdbx_description
1 polymer ?
#
loop_
_entity_poly.entity_id
_entity_poly.type
_entity_poly.pdbx_seq_one_letter_code
_entity_poly.pdbx_strand_id
1 'polypeptide(L)'
;MINIKNKQNSQEILDLLFLQRIYCEKIENMTIKIYLFTVFIAIIGIFAQNYYYLIVLNLILIIYTNYLINKRKEKITIMATIKEIIDRTLFNLKNLRLECSREKIEEYLIIEKEKKAKRYNKEISNSGTDKYRGVRDWYSYEEELNDEQIILSCQKQNCYFTESLLGSFSKSILILVFLIFIVLLCYGRQVTIEKLIIYYLYPFATFLTLIMNDFQNYKSFKEILKELKIEFDNIKSKKKIQEKDLEKIQNLIYLYRKTEYRPPLEIIHWKFSKTLHKKWETIKKHFIITF
;
A
#
# COMPACT_ATOMS: atom_id res chain seq x y z
N MET A 1 22.80 18.39 13.16
CA MET A 1 21.43 18.27 13.68
C MET A 1 20.45 18.41 12.54
N ILE A 2 19.83 17.30 12.14
CA ILE A 2 18.84 17.24 11.08
C ILE A 2 17.55 17.81 11.62
N ASN A 3 17.10 18.95 11.08
CA ASN A 3 15.84 19.56 11.48
C ASN A 3 14.66 18.97 10.71
N ILE A 4 14.31 17.70 11.00
CA ILE A 4 13.18 17.02 10.35
C ILE A 4 11.86 17.75 10.66
N LYS A 5 11.69 18.27 11.88
CA LYS A 5 10.49 19.01 12.33
C LYS A 5 10.13 20.18 11.42
N ASN A 6 11.11 20.97 11.00
CA ASN A 6 10.87 22.06 10.06
C ASN A 6 10.86 21.58 8.62
N LYS A 7 11.78 20.67 8.25
CA LYS A 7 11.94 20.22 6.86
C LYS A 7 10.73 19.44 6.33
N GLN A 8 10.04 18.67 7.17
CA GLN A 8 8.84 17.92 6.77
C GLN A 8 7.66 18.83 6.38
N ASN A 9 7.68 20.08 6.83
CA ASN A 9 6.67 21.09 6.52
C ASN A 9 7.15 22.06 5.44
N SER A 10 8.25 21.76 4.74
CA SER A 10 8.67 22.51 3.56
C SER A 10 7.68 22.28 2.41
N GLN A 11 7.58 23.25 1.51
CA GLN A 11 6.66 23.14 0.38
C GLN A 11 6.95 21.92 -0.49
N GLU A 12 8.24 21.60 -0.72
CA GLU A 12 8.67 20.43 -1.49
C GLU A 12 8.14 19.12 -0.87
N ILE A 13 8.29 18.95 0.45
CA ILE A 13 7.85 17.72 1.13
C ILE A 13 6.33 17.63 1.19
N LEU A 14 5.64 18.73 1.47
CA LEU A 14 4.17 18.77 1.50
C LEU A 14 3.58 18.45 0.12
N ASP A 15 4.20 18.93 -0.95
CA ASP A 15 3.83 18.62 -2.33
C ASP A 15 3.96 17.13 -2.64
N LEU A 16 5.09 16.52 -2.28
CA LEU A 16 5.32 15.10 -2.47
C LEU A 16 4.38 14.24 -1.61
N LEU A 17 4.11 14.64 -0.36
CA LEU A 17 3.17 13.94 0.53
C LEU A 17 1.73 14.00 0.00
N PHE A 18 1.33 15.14 -0.57
CA PHE A 18 0.04 15.25 -1.27
C PHE A 18 -0.02 14.27 -2.46
N LEU A 19 1.01 14.27 -3.31
CA LEU A 19 1.05 13.37 -4.47
C LEU A 19 1.05 11.90 -4.06
N GLN A 20 1.77 11.55 -2.99
CA GLN A 20 1.77 10.22 -2.38
C GLN A 20 0.35 9.77 -2.05
N ARG A 21 -0.46 10.60 -1.38
CA ARG A 21 -1.84 10.28 -1.04
C ARG A 21 -2.70 10.02 -2.27
N ILE A 22 -2.58 10.86 -3.29
CA ILE A 22 -3.29 10.68 -4.56
C ILE A 22 -2.96 9.33 -5.20
N TYR A 23 -1.69 8.93 -5.19
CA TYR A 23 -1.30 7.65 -5.76
C TYR A 23 -1.74 6.47 -4.89
N CYS A 24 -1.73 6.58 -3.56
CA CYS A 24 -2.35 5.59 -2.68
C CYS A 24 -3.82 5.36 -3.07
N GLU A 25 -4.63 6.42 -3.15
CA GLU A 25 -6.04 6.30 -3.54
C GLU A 25 -6.24 5.73 -4.95
N LYS A 26 -5.41 6.13 -5.93
CA LYS A 26 -5.48 5.56 -7.28
C LYS A 26 -5.22 4.05 -7.27
N ILE A 27 -4.24 3.59 -6.50
CA ILE A 27 -3.93 2.16 -6.36
C ILE A 27 -5.12 1.42 -5.74
N GLU A 28 -5.71 1.97 -4.68
CA GLU A 28 -6.84 1.35 -3.98
C GLU A 28 -8.09 1.25 -4.86
N ASN A 29 -8.43 2.35 -5.55
CA ASN A 29 -9.52 2.37 -6.50
C ASN A 29 -9.30 1.36 -7.63
N MET A 30 -8.07 1.20 -8.12
CA MET A 30 -7.74 0.19 -9.11
C MET A 30 -7.85 -1.23 -8.55
N THR A 31 -7.36 -1.48 -7.34
CA THR A 31 -7.50 -2.79 -6.67
C THR A 31 -8.98 -3.15 -6.54
N ILE A 32 -9.82 -2.25 -6.02
CA ILE A 32 -11.28 -2.49 -5.89
C ILE A 32 -11.90 -2.78 -7.26
N LYS A 33 -11.57 -2.00 -8.29
CA LYS A 33 -12.07 -2.23 -9.66
C LYS A 33 -11.67 -3.60 -10.21
N ILE A 34 -10.41 -4.01 -10.05
CA ILE A 34 -9.92 -5.32 -10.51
C ILE A 34 -10.68 -6.46 -9.80
N TYR A 35 -10.88 -6.35 -8.49
CA TYR A 35 -11.64 -7.36 -7.72
C TYR A 35 -13.11 -7.41 -8.14
N LEU A 36 -13.79 -6.27 -8.25
CA LEU A 36 -15.18 -6.23 -8.70
C LEU A 36 -15.33 -6.77 -10.13
N PHE A 37 -14.38 -6.45 -11.00
CA PHE A 37 -14.40 -6.90 -12.38
C PHE A 37 -14.20 -8.42 -12.49
N THR A 38 -13.28 -9.00 -11.72
CA THR A 38 -13.07 -10.46 -11.73
C THR A 38 -14.25 -11.23 -11.14
N VAL A 39 -14.93 -10.68 -10.13
CA VAL A 39 -16.21 -11.24 -9.65
C VAL A 39 -17.31 -11.11 -10.70
N PHE A 40 -17.39 -9.97 -11.40
CA PHE A 40 -18.36 -9.76 -12.48
C PHE A 40 -18.18 -10.77 -13.63
N ILE A 41 -16.94 -11.06 -14.03
CA ILE A 41 -16.61 -12.12 -15.01
C ILE A 41 -17.18 -13.46 -14.55
N ALA A 42 -16.97 -13.81 -13.28
CA ALA A 42 -17.46 -15.06 -12.72
C ALA A 42 -18.99 -15.15 -12.73
N ILE A 43 -19.70 -14.04 -12.47
CA ILE A 43 -21.17 -13.97 -12.51
C ILE A 43 -21.69 -14.13 -13.94
N ILE A 44 -21.04 -13.54 -14.95
CA ILE A 44 -21.43 -13.70 -16.37
C ILE A 44 -21.43 -15.18 -16.74
N GLY A 45 -20.47 -15.96 -16.24
CA GLY A 45 -20.41 -17.41 -16.42
C GLY A 45 -21.70 -18.14 -16.03
N ILE A 46 -22.36 -17.71 -14.95
CA ILE A 46 -23.59 -18.32 -14.45
C ILE A 46 -24.78 -18.12 -15.40
N PHE A 47 -24.85 -16.95 -16.05
CA PHE A 47 -25.99 -16.59 -16.91
C PHE A 47 -25.78 -16.90 -18.39
N ALA A 48 -24.57 -17.27 -18.78
CA ALA A 48 -24.25 -17.56 -20.17
C ALA A 48 -24.95 -18.84 -20.65
N GLN A 49 -25.57 -18.77 -21.84
CA GLN A 49 -26.23 -19.92 -22.47
C GLN A 49 -25.37 -20.55 -23.58
N ASN A 50 -24.43 -19.79 -24.14
CA ASN A 50 -23.55 -20.24 -25.21
C ASN A 50 -22.09 -20.19 -24.74
N TYR A 51 -21.47 -21.37 -24.71
CA TYR A 51 -20.11 -21.53 -24.19
C TYR A 51 -19.03 -20.91 -25.09
N TYR A 52 -19.20 -20.87 -26.41
CA TYR A 52 -18.21 -20.26 -27.31
C TYR A 52 -18.08 -18.76 -27.06
N TYR A 53 -19.21 -18.05 -26.97
CA TYR A 53 -19.20 -16.62 -26.64
C TYR A 53 -18.64 -16.37 -25.24
N LEU A 54 -18.97 -17.22 -24.27
CA LEU A 54 -18.43 -17.12 -22.92
C LEU A 54 -16.90 -17.27 -22.91
N ILE A 55 -16.35 -18.23 -23.65
CA ILE A 55 -14.90 -18.46 -23.73
C ILE A 55 -14.19 -17.25 -24.34
N VAL A 56 -14.68 -16.76 -25.49
CA VAL A 56 -14.09 -15.60 -26.18
C VAL A 56 -14.17 -14.35 -25.30
N LEU A 57 -15.32 -14.11 -24.67
CA LEU A 57 -15.52 -12.98 -23.77
C LEU A 57 -14.57 -13.06 -22.57
N ASN A 58 -14.47 -14.21 -21.91
CA ASN A 58 -13.53 -14.41 -20.79
C ASN A 58 -12.09 -14.13 -21.21
N LEU A 59 -11.65 -14.58 -22.39
CA LEU A 59 -10.30 -14.31 -22.87
C LEU A 59 -10.04 -12.79 -23.00
N ILE A 60 -10.97 -12.04 -23.59
CA ILE A 60 -10.88 -10.58 -23.70
C ILE A 60 -10.81 -9.93 -22.31
N LEU A 61 -11.67 -10.38 -21.38
CA LEU A 61 -11.72 -9.84 -20.03
C LEU A 61 -10.47 -10.18 -19.22
N ILE A 62 -9.84 -11.35 -19.44
CA ILE A 62 -8.55 -11.72 -18.86
C ILE A 62 -7.44 -10.80 -19.35
N ILE A 63 -7.37 -10.53 -20.66
CA ILE A 63 -6.38 -9.62 -21.25
C ILE A 63 -6.53 -8.22 -20.64
N TYR A 64 -7.76 -7.72 -20.56
CA TYR A 64 -8.05 -6.42 -19.97
C TYR A 64 -7.72 -6.37 -18.48
N THR A 65 -8.02 -7.44 -17.72
CA THR A 65 -7.67 -7.53 -16.29
C THR A 65 -6.16 -7.47 -16.09
N ASN A 66 -5.38 -8.19 -16.90
CA ASN A 66 -3.92 -8.14 -16.85
C ASN A 66 -3.36 -6.76 -17.19
N TYR A 67 -3.96 -6.06 -18.16
CA TYR A 67 -3.63 -4.67 -18.46
C TYR A 67 -3.85 -3.77 -17.23
N LEU A 68 -5.00 -3.90 -16.54
CA LEU A 68 -5.28 -3.14 -15.32
C LEU A 68 -4.31 -3.47 -14.19
N ILE A 69 -3.96 -4.75 -14.00
CA ILE A 69 -2.95 -5.17 -13.02
C ILE A 69 -1.61 -4.51 -13.31
N ASN A 70 -1.14 -4.53 -14.56
CA ASN A 70 0.13 -3.89 -14.94
C ASN A 70 0.10 -2.37 -14.71
N LYS A 71 -1.00 -1.71 -15.03
CA LYS A 71 -1.19 -0.28 -14.72
C LYS A 71 -1.20 0.00 -13.22
N ARG A 72 -1.73 -0.92 -12.41
CA ARG A 72 -1.66 -0.84 -10.93
C ARG A 72 -0.21 -0.95 -10.45
N LYS A 73 0.57 -1.91 -10.98
CA LYS A 73 1.99 -2.09 -10.64
C LYS A 73 2.80 -0.82 -10.91
N GLU A 74 2.60 -0.19 -12.07
CA GLU A 74 3.24 1.09 -12.42
C GLU A 74 2.99 2.16 -11.35
N LYS A 75 1.74 2.28 -10.88
CA LYS A 75 1.38 3.24 -9.83
C LYS A 75 1.97 2.91 -8.46
N ILE A 76 2.08 1.62 -8.12
CA ILE A 76 2.72 1.16 -6.88
C ILE A 76 4.20 1.57 -6.88
N THR A 77 4.91 1.36 -8.00
CA THR A 77 6.30 1.82 -8.15
C THR A 77 6.40 3.32 -7.96
N ILE A 78 5.58 4.12 -8.65
CA ILE A 78 5.59 5.58 -8.52
C ILE A 78 5.36 6.01 -7.06
N MET A 79 4.35 5.44 -6.38
CA MET A 79 4.07 5.73 -4.97
C MET A 79 5.25 5.36 -4.06
N ALA A 80 5.91 4.21 -4.31
CA ALA A 80 7.04 3.77 -3.50
C ALA A 80 8.23 4.72 -3.69
N THR A 81 8.47 5.14 -4.94
CA THR A 81 9.53 6.09 -5.27
C THR A 81 9.29 7.47 -4.64
N ILE A 82 8.05 7.98 -4.67
CA ILE A 82 7.70 9.25 -3.99
C ILE A 82 7.99 9.15 -2.48
N LYS A 83 7.54 8.08 -1.82
CA LYS A 83 7.79 7.83 -0.40
C LYS A 83 9.29 7.75 -0.08
N GLU A 84 10.06 7.15 -0.97
CA GLU A 84 11.51 7.03 -0.82
C GLU A 84 12.22 8.38 -0.97
N ILE A 85 11.79 9.22 -1.93
CA ILE A 85 12.31 10.58 -2.08
C ILE A 85 12.01 11.41 -0.83
N ILE A 86 10.79 11.34 -0.30
CA ILE A 86 10.41 12.04 0.94
C ILE A 86 11.34 11.62 2.08
N ASP A 87 11.41 10.33 2.37
CA ASP A 87 12.19 9.79 3.49
C ASP A 87 13.68 10.16 3.35
N ARG A 88 14.29 9.91 2.19
CA ARG A 88 15.72 10.18 2.01
C ARG A 88 16.05 11.66 2.01
N THR A 89 15.16 12.51 1.47
CA THR A 89 15.33 13.97 1.56
C THR A 89 15.25 14.42 3.01
N LEU A 90 14.33 13.87 3.82
CA LEU A 90 14.23 14.20 5.24
C LEU A 90 15.41 13.69 6.06
N PHE A 91 15.86 12.46 5.82
CA PHE A 91 16.92 11.78 6.57
C PHE A 91 18.33 12.08 6.06
N ASN A 92 18.46 12.79 4.93
CA ASN A 92 19.72 13.09 4.26
C ASN A 92 20.54 11.85 3.87
N LEU A 93 19.88 10.77 3.44
CA LEU A 93 20.52 9.50 3.05
C LEU A 93 20.88 9.48 1.56
N LYS A 94 22.13 9.12 1.23
CA LYS A 94 22.72 9.34 -0.11
C LYS A 94 22.34 8.27 -1.16
N ASN A 95 22.02 7.05 -0.73
CA ASN A 95 21.81 5.91 -1.63
C ASN A 95 20.40 5.84 -2.29
N LEU A 96 20.00 6.88 -3.02
CA LEU A 96 18.70 6.94 -3.69
C LEU A 96 18.69 6.10 -4.99
N ARG A 97 18.09 4.91 -4.96
CA ARG A 97 17.78 4.13 -6.18
C ARG A 97 16.36 4.44 -6.66
N LEU A 98 16.26 5.34 -7.63
CA LEU A 98 14.98 5.70 -8.25
C LEU A 98 14.65 4.77 -9.42
N GLU A 99 13.43 4.26 -9.44
CA GLU A 99 12.86 3.59 -10.63
C GLU A 99 12.03 4.55 -11.49
N CYS A 100 11.64 5.68 -10.93
CA CYS A 100 10.98 6.78 -11.61
C CYS A 100 11.80 8.04 -11.43
N SER A 101 12.06 8.77 -12.52
CA SER A 101 12.83 10.01 -12.48
C SER A 101 12.11 11.10 -11.69
N ARG A 102 12.87 12.08 -11.17
CA ARG A 102 12.29 13.22 -10.41
C ARG A 102 11.44 14.10 -11.32
N GLU A 103 11.86 14.32 -12.55
CA GLU A 103 11.15 15.13 -13.55
C GLU A 103 9.75 14.57 -13.82
N LYS A 104 9.64 13.25 -13.93
CA LYS A 104 8.34 12.57 -14.12
C LYS A 104 7.43 12.72 -12.89
N ILE A 105 7.99 12.75 -11.69
CA ILE A 105 7.24 12.98 -10.45
C ILE A 105 6.75 14.43 -10.37
N GLU A 106 7.57 15.39 -10.78
CA GLU A 106 7.20 16.80 -10.85
C GLU A 106 6.08 17.04 -11.88
N GLU A 107 6.13 16.40 -13.05
CA GLU A 107 5.06 16.44 -14.04
C GLU A 107 3.73 15.94 -13.44
N TYR A 108 3.76 14.78 -12.77
CA TYR A 108 2.58 14.24 -12.09
C TYR A 108 2.06 15.16 -10.98
N LEU A 109 2.97 15.79 -10.24
CA LEU A 109 2.61 16.74 -9.20
C LEU A 109 1.84 17.93 -9.76
N ILE A 110 2.35 18.56 -10.83
CA ILE A 110 1.71 19.71 -11.49
C ILE A 110 0.29 19.33 -11.93
N ILE A 111 0.17 18.23 -12.69
CA ILE A 111 -1.12 17.74 -13.21
C ILE A 111 -2.12 17.48 -12.08
N GLU A 112 -1.69 16.83 -10.99
CA GLU A 112 -2.60 16.47 -9.90
C GLU A 112 -2.95 17.66 -8.99
N LYS A 113 -2.02 18.60 -8.79
CA LYS A 113 -2.28 19.87 -8.08
C LYS A 113 -3.32 20.70 -8.82
N GLU A 114 -3.19 20.86 -10.14
CA GLU A 114 -4.17 21.58 -10.96
C GLU A 114 -5.56 20.94 -10.88
N LYS A 115 -5.63 19.61 -11.10
CA LYS A 115 -6.90 18.86 -11.04
C LYS A 115 -7.57 18.90 -9.68
N LYS A 116 -6.82 19.10 -8.59
CA LYS A 116 -7.30 18.97 -7.20
C LYS A 116 -6.93 20.17 -6.32
N ALA A 117 -6.85 21.37 -6.88
CA ALA A 117 -6.34 22.56 -6.20
C ALA A 117 -7.01 22.83 -4.84
N LYS A 118 -8.36 22.75 -4.76
CA LYS A 118 -9.10 22.94 -3.49
C LYS A 118 -8.70 21.92 -2.41
N ARG A 119 -8.48 20.66 -2.82
CA ARG A 119 -8.08 19.58 -1.92
C ARG A 119 -6.62 19.75 -1.48
N TYR A 120 -5.75 20.08 -2.42
CA TYR A 120 -4.34 20.36 -2.17
C TYR A 120 -4.17 21.42 -1.07
N ASN A 121 -4.81 22.58 -1.22
CA ASN A 121 -4.73 23.67 -0.23
C ASN A 121 -5.19 23.24 1.17
N LYS A 122 -6.21 22.38 1.25
CA LYS A 122 -6.68 21.83 2.53
C LYS A 122 -5.71 20.81 3.11
N GLU A 123 -5.13 19.94 2.30
CA GLU A 123 -4.24 18.89 2.81
C GLU A 123 -2.90 19.44 3.31
N ILE A 124 -2.31 20.42 2.63
CA ILE A 124 -1.01 20.98 3.06
C ILE A 124 -1.13 21.88 4.30
N SER A 125 -2.32 22.39 4.58
CA SER A 125 -2.59 23.29 5.72
C SER A 125 -3.02 22.55 7.00
N ASN A 126 -3.34 21.26 6.90
CA ASN A 126 -3.81 20.46 8.03
C ASN A 126 -2.84 19.30 8.33
N SER A 127 -2.92 18.78 9.54
CA SER A 127 -2.21 17.59 10.02
C SER A 127 -3.10 16.33 9.95
N GLY A 128 -2.55 15.17 10.32
CA GLY A 128 -3.29 13.91 10.37
C GLY A 128 -4.42 13.86 11.41
N THR A 129 -4.40 14.72 12.42
CA THR A 129 -5.34 14.72 13.55
C THR A 129 -6.43 15.80 13.45
N ASP A 130 -6.27 16.75 12.54
CA ASP A 130 -7.23 17.84 12.30
C ASP A 130 -8.58 17.34 11.76
N LYS A 131 -9.58 18.24 11.79
CA LYS A 131 -10.93 17.95 11.27
C LYS A 131 -10.88 17.53 9.80
N TYR A 132 -10.07 18.24 9.01
CA TYR A 132 -9.73 17.82 7.66
C TYR A 132 -8.35 17.17 7.70
N ARG A 133 -8.23 15.93 7.24
CA ARG A 133 -6.96 15.22 7.29
C ARG A 133 -5.97 15.78 6.28
N GLY A 134 -4.87 16.31 6.78
CA GLY A 134 -3.78 16.80 5.94
C GLY A 134 -2.48 16.05 6.13
N VAL A 135 -1.43 16.59 5.54
CA VAL A 135 -0.10 15.98 5.42
C VAL A 135 0.98 16.71 6.22
N ARG A 136 0.61 17.80 6.91
CA ARG A 136 1.50 18.53 7.81
C ARG A 136 1.87 17.67 9.02
N ASP A 137 3.07 17.88 9.54
CA ASP A 137 3.58 17.21 10.75
C ASP A 137 3.48 15.67 10.62
N TRP A 138 3.90 15.16 9.47
CA TRP A 138 3.84 13.75 9.08
C TRP A 138 4.53 12.81 10.08
N TYR A 139 5.67 13.21 10.64
CA TYR A 139 6.43 12.48 11.67
C TYR A 139 6.31 13.12 13.04
N SER A 140 6.16 12.28 14.05
CA SER A 140 6.11 12.68 15.46
C SER A 140 7.13 11.87 16.26
N TYR A 141 8.10 12.54 16.87
CA TYR A 141 9.16 11.91 17.66
C TYR A 141 9.49 12.77 18.90
N GLU A 142 10.27 12.24 19.84
CA GLU A 142 10.69 12.94 21.05
C GLU A 142 11.82 13.94 20.76
N GLU A 143 11.80 15.12 21.40
CA GLU A 143 12.73 16.21 21.10
C GLU A 143 14.15 15.98 21.59
N GLU A 144 14.35 15.06 22.54
CA GLU A 144 15.65 14.77 23.19
C GLU A 144 16.52 13.75 22.43
N LEU A 145 16.07 13.27 21.26
CA LEU A 145 16.78 12.27 20.48
C LEU A 145 17.91 12.87 19.62
N ASN A 146 18.98 12.11 19.43
CA ASN A 146 19.99 12.44 18.42
C ASN A 146 19.50 12.18 16.99
N ASP A 147 20.21 12.71 15.99
CA ASP A 147 19.81 12.65 14.57
C ASP A 147 19.51 11.21 14.11
N GLU A 148 20.35 10.24 14.45
CA GLU A 148 20.17 8.84 14.06
C GLU A 148 18.96 8.19 14.74
N GLN A 149 18.72 8.50 16.02
CA GLN A 149 17.55 8.03 16.76
C GLN A 149 16.25 8.63 16.22
N ILE A 150 16.27 9.91 15.83
CA ILE A 150 15.14 10.57 15.17
C ILE A 150 14.80 9.85 13.87
N ILE A 151 15.80 9.59 13.01
CA ILE A 151 15.60 8.87 11.75
C ILE A 151 15.02 7.48 12.03
N LEU A 152 15.61 6.73 12.95
CA LEU A 152 15.15 5.40 13.32
C LEU A 152 13.68 5.42 13.82
N SER A 153 13.30 6.44 14.59
CA SER A 153 11.93 6.63 15.06
C SER A 153 10.96 6.86 13.89
N CYS A 154 11.33 7.71 12.94
CA CYS A 154 10.54 7.95 11.72
C CYS A 154 10.39 6.67 10.87
N GLN A 155 11.47 5.90 10.72
CA GLN A 155 11.46 4.60 10.02
C GLN A 155 10.56 3.57 10.70
N LYS A 156 10.57 3.50 12.04
CA LYS A 156 9.64 2.68 12.82
C LYS A 156 8.19 3.14 12.63
N GLN A 157 7.93 4.45 12.66
CA GLN A 157 6.60 5.03 12.43
C GLN A 157 6.03 4.60 11.07
N ASN A 158 6.85 4.69 10.01
CA ASN A 158 6.50 4.24 8.66
C ASN A 158 6.03 2.77 8.62
N CYS A 159 6.70 1.90 9.37
CA CYS A 159 6.37 0.49 9.45
C CYS A 159 5.11 0.22 10.30
N TYR A 160 4.96 0.92 11.44
CA TYR A 160 3.83 0.77 12.35
C TYR A 160 2.48 1.01 11.66
N PHE A 161 2.34 2.14 10.95
CA PHE A 161 1.10 2.47 10.26
C PHE A 161 0.78 1.47 9.15
N THR A 162 1.81 0.99 8.45
CA THR A 162 1.65 -0.05 7.43
C THR A 162 1.18 -1.37 8.04
N GLU A 163 1.86 -1.90 9.07
CA GLU A 163 1.50 -3.18 9.70
C GLU A 163 0.10 -3.16 10.32
N SER A 164 -0.25 -2.07 11.01
CA SER A 164 -1.51 -1.93 11.72
C SER A 164 -2.73 -1.96 10.79
N LEU A 165 -2.57 -1.48 9.56
CA LEU A 165 -3.66 -1.42 8.58
C LEU A 165 -3.82 -2.72 7.77
N LEU A 166 -2.80 -3.59 7.74
CA LEU A 166 -2.79 -4.79 6.88
C LEU A 166 -3.47 -6.02 7.49
N GLY A 167 -3.53 -6.13 8.83
CA GLY A 167 -4.07 -7.32 9.52
C GLY A 167 -5.57 -7.61 9.26
N SER A 168 -6.33 -6.60 8.81
CA SER A 168 -7.78 -6.70 8.61
C SER A 168 -8.18 -7.21 7.22
N PHE A 169 -7.30 -7.10 6.23
CA PHE A 169 -7.66 -7.39 4.84
C PHE A 169 -7.60 -8.86 4.46
N SER A 170 -6.58 -9.59 4.91
CA SER A 170 -6.43 -11.03 4.60
C SER A 170 -7.63 -11.85 5.08
N LYS A 171 -8.20 -11.48 6.24
CA LYS A 171 -9.44 -12.07 6.76
C LYS A 171 -10.65 -11.78 5.85
N SER A 172 -10.72 -10.58 5.28
CA SER A 172 -11.83 -10.17 4.41
C SER A 172 -11.81 -10.93 3.08
N ILE A 173 -10.62 -11.16 2.50
CA ILE A 173 -10.47 -12.01 1.30
C ILE A 173 -10.91 -13.45 1.57
N LEU A 174 -10.49 -14.03 2.70
CA LEU A 174 -10.87 -15.40 3.06
C LEU A 174 -12.39 -15.57 3.13
N ILE A 175 -13.08 -14.61 3.75
CA ILE A 175 -14.55 -14.58 3.83
C ILE A 175 -15.15 -14.51 2.43
N LEU A 176 -14.62 -13.66 1.54
CA LEU A 176 -15.11 -13.54 0.16
C LEU A 176 -14.95 -14.86 -0.62
N VAL A 177 -13.79 -15.50 -0.54
CA VAL A 177 -13.54 -16.81 -1.17
C VAL A 177 -14.50 -17.88 -0.63
N PHE A 178 -14.76 -17.86 0.68
CA PHE A 178 -15.70 -18.78 1.31
C PHE A 178 -17.15 -18.56 0.84
N LEU A 179 -17.60 -17.31 0.72
CA LEU A 179 -18.93 -16.98 0.20
C LEU A 179 -19.09 -17.43 -1.26
N ILE A 180 -18.08 -17.19 -2.09
CA ILE A 180 -18.01 -17.67 -3.47
C ILE A 180 -18.16 -19.19 -3.53
N PHE A 181 -17.42 -19.91 -2.67
CA PHE A 181 -17.47 -21.36 -2.62
C PHE A 181 -18.86 -21.88 -2.23
N ILE A 182 -19.54 -21.24 -1.29
CA ILE A 182 -20.94 -21.58 -0.93
C ILE A 182 -21.87 -21.42 -2.13
N VAL A 183 -21.76 -20.30 -2.86
CA VAL A 183 -22.58 -20.07 -4.07
C VAL A 183 -22.35 -21.19 -5.09
N LEU A 184 -21.10 -21.55 -5.35
CA LEU A 184 -20.77 -22.66 -6.26
C LEU A 184 -21.37 -24.00 -5.79
N LEU A 185 -21.34 -24.31 -4.49
CA LEU A 185 -21.93 -25.53 -3.94
C LEU A 185 -23.46 -25.55 -4.05
N CYS A 186 -24.13 -24.41 -3.87
CA CYS A 186 -25.59 -24.30 -3.99
C CYS A 186 -26.06 -24.53 -5.44
N TYR A 187 -25.35 -23.98 -6.42
CA TYR A 187 -25.71 -24.10 -7.85
C TYR A 187 -25.17 -25.37 -8.51
N GLY A 188 -24.08 -25.97 -8.00
CA GLY A 188 -23.39 -27.10 -8.62
C GLY A 188 -24.08 -28.47 -8.50
N ARG A 189 -25.10 -28.62 -7.65
CA ARG A 189 -25.73 -29.94 -7.37
C ARG A 189 -26.49 -30.59 -8.54
N GLN A 190 -26.78 -29.85 -9.61
CA GLN A 190 -27.59 -30.33 -10.75
C GLN A 190 -26.86 -30.19 -12.09
N VAL A 191 -25.55 -30.03 -12.08
CA VAL A 191 -24.76 -29.61 -13.26
C VAL A 191 -23.86 -30.73 -13.75
N THR A 192 -23.81 -30.96 -15.06
CA THR A 192 -22.86 -31.91 -15.69
C THR A 192 -21.42 -31.41 -15.51
N ILE A 193 -20.43 -32.32 -15.53
CA ILE A 193 -19.01 -31.95 -15.37
C ILE A 193 -18.58 -30.89 -16.40
N GLU A 194 -19.00 -31.02 -17.65
CA GLU A 194 -18.73 -30.04 -18.71
C GLU A 194 -19.24 -28.64 -18.33
N LYS A 195 -20.50 -28.55 -17.89
CA LYS A 195 -21.09 -27.28 -17.50
C LYS A 195 -20.41 -26.70 -16.27
N LEU A 196 -20.02 -27.54 -15.30
CA LEU A 196 -19.25 -27.13 -14.12
C LEU A 196 -17.93 -26.47 -14.53
N ILE A 197 -17.19 -27.08 -15.46
CA ILE A 197 -15.90 -26.57 -15.92
C ILE A 197 -16.08 -25.24 -16.68
N ILE A 198 -16.96 -25.23 -17.69
CA ILE A 198 -17.06 -24.12 -18.64
C ILE A 198 -17.76 -22.89 -18.03
N TYR A 199 -18.87 -23.09 -17.32
CA TYR A 199 -19.70 -21.98 -16.84
C TYR A 199 -19.29 -21.48 -15.46
N TYR A 200 -18.62 -22.32 -14.66
CA TYR A 200 -18.26 -21.97 -13.29
C TYR A 200 -16.75 -21.88 -13.09
N LEU A 201 -16.00 -22.96 -13.29
CA LEU A 201 -14.57 -22.97 -12.96
C LEU A 201 -13.72 -22.06 -13.86
N TYR A 202 -13.96 -22.07 -15.18
CA TYR A 202 -13.17 -21.29 -16.11
C TYR A 202 -13.32 -19.77 -15.89
N PRO A 203 -14.54 -19.20 -15.76
CA PRO A 203 -14.71 -17.79 -15.38
C PRO A 203 -14.14 -17.46 -13.99
N PHE A 204 -14.18 -18.41 -13.05
CA PHE A 204 -13.57 -18.25 -11.73
C PHE A 204 -12.03 -18.31 -11.75
N ALA A 205 -11.42 -18.92 -12.77
CA ALA A 205 -9.98 -19.11 -12.83
C ALA A 205 -9.23 -17.77 -12.73
N THR A 206 -9.74 -16.71 -13.38
CA THR A 206 -9.12 -15.37 -13.31
C THR A 206 -9.12 -14.81 -11.89
N PHE A 207 -10.22 -14.98 -11.16
CA PHE A 207 -10.32 -14.57 -9.76
C PHE A 207 -9.35 -15.40 -8.89
N LEU A 208 -9.29 -16.71 -9.08
CA LEU A 208 -8.36 -17.58 -8.35
C LEU A 208 -6.90 -17.21 -8.61
N THR A 209 -6.52 -16.93 -9.86
CA THR A 209 -5.17 -16.46 -10.21
C THR A 209 -4.85 -15.14 -9.52
N LEU A 210 -5.79 -14.19 -9.47
CA LEU A 210 -5.62 -12.92 -8.75
C LEU A 210 -5.36 -13.16 -7.26
N ILE A 211 -6.17 -14.02 -6.62
CA ILE A 211 -6.00 -14.40 -5.20
C ILE A 211 -4.64 -15.05 -4.95
N MET A 212 -4.22 -15.97 -5.82
CA MET A 212 -2.91 -16.62 -5.73
C MET A 212 -1.75 -15.62 -5.84
N ASN A 213 -1.83 -14.70 -6.81
CA ASN A 213 -0.83 -13.64 -6.97
C ASN A 213 -0.79 -12.73 -5.74
N ASP A 214 -1.93 -12.30 -5.21
CA ASP A 214 -1.97 -11.47 -4.00
C ASP A 214 -1.46 -12.23 -2.76
N PHE A 215 -1.68 -13.55 -2.67
CA PHE A 215 -1.10 -14.39 -1.61
C PHE A 215 0.44 -14.49 -1.71
N GLN A 216 0.98 -14.70 -2.92
CA GLN A 216 2.42 -14.69 -3.16
C GLN A 216 3.04 -13.34 -2.78
N ASN A 217 2.41 -12.24 -3.22
CA ASN A 217 2.84 -10.89 -2.85
C ASN A 217 2.78 -10.64 -1.33
N TYR A 218 1.75 -11.17 -0.66
CA TYR A 218 1.65 -11.11 0.80
C TYR A 218 2.78 -11.87 1.50
N LYS A 219 3.14 -13.06 0.99
CA LYS A 219 4.26 -13.85 1.52
C LYS A 219 5.58 -13.07 1.40
N SER A 220 5.89 -12.56 0.21
CA SER A 220 7.09 -11.73 0.00
C SER A 220 7.10 -10.49 0.91
N PHE A 221 5.95 -9.84 1.06
CA PHE A 221 5.79 -8.72 2.00
C PHE A 221 6.11 -9.13 3.45
N LYS A 222 5.63 -10.30 3.90
CA LYS A 222 5.90 -10.82 5.25
C LYS A 222 7.35 -11.20 5.47
N GLU A 223 8.03 -11.74 4.45
CA GLU A 223 9.46 -12.05 4.51
C GLU A 223 10.28 -10.78 4.73
N ILE A 224 10.01 -9.71 3.96
CA ILE A 224 10.71 -8.42 4.12
C ILE A 224 10.41 -7.80 5.49
N LEU A 225 9.17 -7.86 5.98
CA LEU A 225 8.85 -7.39 7.33
C LEU A 225 9.61 -8.15 8.42
N LYS A 226 9.79 -9.47 8.25
CA LYS A 226 10.56 -10.28 9.20
C LYS A 226 12.02 -9.83 9.22
N GLU A 227 12.61 -9.61 8.05
CA GLU A 227 13.98 -9.07 7.93
C GLU A 227 14.10 -7.69 8.58
N LEU A 228 13.14 -6.81 8.32
CA LEU A 228 13.11 -5.46 8.89
C LEU A 228 12.98 -5.46 10.42
N LYS A 229 12.25 -6.43 11.00
CA LYS A 229 12.20 -6.64 12.46
C LYS A 229 13.54 -7.08 13.02
N ILE A 230 14.20 -8.03 12.36
CA ILE A 230 15.55 -8.49 12.74
C ILE A 230 16.53 -7.31 12.71
N GLU A 231 16.49 -6.46 11.68
CA GLU A 231 17.36 -5.28 11.62
C GLU A 231 17.07 -4.27 12.73
N PHE A 232 15.81 -4.01 13.05
CA PHE A 232 15.47 -3.17 14.19
C PHE A 232 16.00 -3.74 15.51
N ASP A 233 15.89 -5.05 15.73
CA ASP A 233 16.39 -5.69 16.95
C ASP A 233 17.93 -5.71 17.00
N ASN A 234 18.59 -5.90 15.86
CA ASN A 234 20.05 -5.79 15.75
C ASN A 234 20.57 -4.38 16.05
N ILE A 235 19.79 -3.33 15.77
CA ILE A 235 20.17 -1.97 16.13
C ILE A 235 20.00 -1.73 17.63
N LYS A 236 18.99 -2.34 18.29
CA LYS A 236 18.82 -2.22 19.74
C LYS A 236 20.03 -2.71 20.52
N SER A 237 20.66 -3.79 20.06
CA SER A 237 21.84 -4.36 20.73
C SER A 237 23.14 -3.58 20.48
N LYS A 238 23.13 -2.56 19.60
CA LYS A 238 24.30 -1.74 19.30
C LYS A 238 24.42 -0.56 20.25
N LYS A 239 25.66 -0.29 20.70
CA LYS A 239 25.99 0.91 21.49
C LYS A 239 25.83 2.22 20.72
N LYS A 240 25.97 2.20 19.38
CA LYS A 240 25.86 3.38 18.52
C LYS A 240 25.22 2.99 17.18
N ILE A 241 24.24 3.78 16.76
CA ILE A 241 23.59 3.65 15.45
C ILE A 241 24.51 4.27 14.39
N GLN A 242 24.73 3.55 13.30
CA GLN A 242 25.52 4.05 12.16
C GLN A 242 24.61 4.39 10.98
N GLU A 243 24.99 5.36 10.15
CA GLU A 243 24.24 5.75 8.95
C GLU A 243 23.93 4.55 8.05
N LYS A 244 24.90 3.63 7.88
CA LYS A 244 24.72 2.39 7.10
C LYS A 244 23.57 1.51 7.59
N ASP A 245 23.29 1.53 8.90
CA ASP A 245 22.21 0.75 9.50
C ASP A 245 20.85 1.35 9.13
N LEU A 246 20.77 2.69 9.17
CA LEU A 246 19.59 3.45 8.75
C LEU A 246 19.34 3.30 7.24
N GLU A 247 20.40 3.29 6.42
CA GLU A 247 20.29 3.04 4.99
C GLU A 247 19.78 1.63 4.68
N LYS A 248 20.28 0.62 5.40
CA LYS A 248 19.82 -0.76 5.24
C LYS A 248 18.33 -0.89 5.56
N ILE A 249 17.89 -0.29 6.66
CA ILE A 249 16.46 -0.23 7.02
C ILE A 249 15.67 0.50 5.93
N GLN A 250 16.16 1.65 5.46
CA GLN A 250 15.46 2.42 4.43
C GLN A 250 15.29 1.61 3.14
N ASN A 251 16.32 0.86 2.73
CA ASN A 251 16.26 -0.03 1.58
C ASN A 251 15.20 -1.12 1.76
N LEU A 252 15.13 -1.75 2.94
CA LEU A 252 14.08 -2.73 3.26
C LEU A 252 12.68 -2.09 3.28
N ILE A 253 12.58 -0.85 3.79
CA ILE A 253 11.35 -0.07 3.76
C ILE A 253 10.87 0.14 2.32
N TYR A 254 11.79 0.54 1.44
CA TYR A 254 11.50 0.73 0.04
C TYR A 254 11.07 -0.57 -0.64
N LEU A 255 11.78 -1.68 -0.39
CA LEU A 255 11.47 -2.99 -0.94
C LEU A 255 10.08 -3.47 -0.54
N TYR A 256 9.71 -3.41 0.75
CA TYR A 256 8.35 -3.80 1.12
C TYR A 256 7.33 -2.84 0.51
N ARG A 257 7.65 -1.54 0.37
CA ARG A 257 6.69 -0.59 -0.20
C ARG A 257 6.37 -0.86 -1.66
N LYS A 258 7.30 -1.46 -2.38
CA LYS A 258 7.14 -1.90 -3.77
C LYS A 258 6.36 -3.21 -3.92
N THR A 259 6.18 -3.98 -2.85
CA THR A 259 5.37 -5.20 -2.93
C THR A 259 3.95 -4.86 -3.38
N GLU A 260 3.40 -5.71 -4.24
CA GLU A 260 2.08 -5.46 -4.84
C GLU A 260 0.92 -5.71 -3.86
N TYR A 261 1.22 -6.20 -2.66
CA TYR A 261 0.23 -6.43 -1.63
C TYR A 261 -0.21 -5.10 -1.00
N ARG A 262 -1.26 -4.50 -1.59
CA ARG A 262 -1.83 -3.22 -1.17
C ARG A 262 -3.34 -3.31 -1.04
N PRO A 263 -3.85 -3.61 0.17
CA PRO A 263 -5.27 -3.47 0.44
C PRO A 263 -5.69 -2.00 0.43
N PRO A 264 -7.01 -1.72 0.47
CA PRO A 264 -7.54 -0.36 0.56
C PRO A 264 -7.23 0.30 1.92
N LEU A 265 -5.95 0.63 2.13
CA LEU A 265 -5.38 1.13 3.37
C LEU A 265 -5.90 2.53 3.72
N GLU A 266 -6.16 3.42 2.76
CA GLU A 266 -6.67 4.77 2.96
C GLU A 266 -8.15 4.77 3.34
N ILE A 267 -8.96 3.86 2.82
CA ILE A 267 -10.35 3.69 3.30
C ILE A 267 -10.35 3.26 4.77
N ILE A 268 -9.48 2.31 5.12
CA ILE A 268 -9.32 1.83 6.49
C ILE A 268 -8.74 2.94 7.38
N HIS A 269 -7.69 3.60 6.93
CA HIS A 269 -7.07 4.74 7.61
C HIS A 269 -8.07 5.87 7.78
N TRP A 270 -8.96 6.11 6.82
CA TRP A 270 -10.02 7.12 6.95
C TRP A 270 -10.96 6.85 8.12
N LYS A 271 -11.25 5.59 8.41
CA LYS A 271 -12.06 5.19 9.56
C LYS A 271 -11.27 5.18 10.88
N PHE A 272 -10.00 4.79 10.85
CA PHE A 272 -9.23 4.49 12.07
C PHE A 272 -8.08 5.46 12.39
N SER A 273 -7.85 6.49 11.57
CA SER A 273 -6.69 7.40 11.68
C SER A 273 -6.54 8.00 13.08
N LYS A 274 -7.59 8.60 13.66
CA LYS A 274 -7.53 9.17 15.02
C LYS A 274 -7.13 8.14 16.09
N THR A 275 -7.70 6.93 16.00
CA THR A 275 -7.39 5.83 16.92
C THR A 275 -5.95 5.34 16.74
N LEU A 276 -5.45 5.26 15.51
CA LEU A 276 -4.08 4.87 15.20
C LEU A 276 -3.07 5.91 15.68
N HIS A 277 -3.32 7.20 15.45
CA HIS A 277 -2.48 8.28 15.98
C HIS A 277 -2.46 8.27 17.51
N LYS A 278 -3.61 8.11 18.18
CA LYS A 278 -3.66 8.01 19.66
C LYS A 278 -2.85 6.82 20.18
N LYS A 279 -2.94 5.66 19.52
CA LYS A 279 -2.14 4.48 19.87
C LYS A 279 -0.65 4.74 19.64
N TRP A 280 -0.28 5.32 18.51
CA TRP A 280 1.10 5.69 18.21
C TRP A 280 1.68 6.62 19.28
N GLU A 281 0.96 7.67 19.67
CA GLU A 281 1.37 8.60 20.72
C GLU A 281 1.64 7.91 22.08
N THR A 282 0.93 6.82 22.37
CA THR A 282 1.11 6.03 23.60
C THR A 282 2.34 5.13 23.53
N ILE A 283 2.60 4.54 22.37
CA ILE A 283 3.64 3.52 22.20
C ILE A 283 4.97 4.14 21.77
N LYS A 284 4.99 5.32 21.13
CA LYS A 284 6.21 5.95 20.61
C LYS A 284 7.29 6.15 21.69
N LYS A 285 6.88 6.45 22.93
CA LYS A 285 7.78 6.54 24.10
C LYS A 285 8.43 5.20 24.42
N HIS A 286 7.64 4.13 24.38
CA HIS A 286 8.10 2.76 24.60
C HIS A 286 8.89 2.21 23.41
N PHE A 287 8.74 2.75 22.19
CA PHE A 287 9.53 2.34 21.03
C PHE A 287 10.99 2.81 21.09
N ILE A 288 11.26 3.80 21.94
CA ILE A 288 12.59 4.27 22.32
C ILE A 288 13.03 3.53 23.58
N ILE A 289 12.15 3.38 24.58
CA ILE A 289 12.47 2.88 25.94
C ILE A 289 12.38 1.34 26.12
N THR A 290 11.78 0.59 25.19
CA THR A 290 12.12 -0.85 25.06
C THR A 290 13.50 -0.96 24.40
N PHE A 291 14.48 -0.56 25.22
CA PHE A 291 15.88 -0.95 25.19
C PHE A 291 15.99 -2.41 25.67
#